data_AF-A0A1F7JZT6-F1
#
_entry.id   AF-A0A1F7JZT6-F1
#
_cell.length_a   1.000
_cell.length_b   1.000
_cell.length_c   1.000
_cell.angle_alpha   90.00
_cell.angle_beta   90.00
_cell.angle_gamma   90.00
#
_symmetry.space_group_name_H-M   'P 1'
#
loop_
_entity.id
_entity.type
_entity.pdbx_description
1 polymer ?
#
loop_
_entity_poly.entity_id
_entity_poly.type
_entity_poly.pdbx_seq_one_letter_code
_entity_poly.pdbx_strand_id
1 'polypeptide(L)' 'MNAFIEFFNKGDAVNLLIKLFGIVGGFLYFFFAWVMIGQIRALKKTIEVHDEGLLITLAYVQLILSAVIVLYALFIL' A
#
# COMPACT_ATOMS: atom_id res chain seq x y z
N MET A 1 -38.92 -6.07 -0.93
CA MET A 1 -38.41 -4.70 -0.80
C MET A 1 -37.61 -4.59 0.49
N ASN A 2 -36.28 -4.64 0.56
CA ASN A 2 -35.20 -4.90 -0.39
C ASN A 2 -34.05 -5.46 0.47
N ALA A 3 -33.67 -6.74 0.32
CA ALA A 3 -32.50 -7.29 1.05
C ALA A 3 -31.24 -6.44 0.86
N PHE A 4 -31.17 -5.73 -0.27
CA PHE A 4 -30.18 -4.70 -0.59
C PHE A 4 -30.18 -3.50 0.38
N ILE A 5 -31.34 -3.02 0.81
CA ILE A 5 -31.48 -1.91 1.78
C ILE A 5 -31.11 -2.39 3.19
N GLU A 6 -31.42 -3.65 3.53
CA GLU A 6 -31.10 -4.24 4.83
C GLU A 6 -29.58 -4.49 5.00
N PHE A 7 -28.88 -4.86 3.93
CA PHE A 7 -27.42 -4.98 3.88
C PHE A 7 -26.70 -3.63 4.10
N PHE A 8 -27.27 -2.54 3.59
CA PHE A 8 -26.74 -1.19 3.82
C PHE A 8 -27.03 -0.64 5.22
N ASN A 9 -28.18 -0.97 5.82
CA ASN A 9 -28.57 -0.45 7.14
C ASN A 9 -27.85 -1.09 8.33
N LYS A 10 -27.23 -2.26 8.18
CA LYS A 10 -26.50 -2.94 9.27
C LYS A 10 -25.03 -2.55 9.41
N GLY A 11 -24.53 -1.62 8.61
CA GLY A 11 -23.09 -1.27 8.58
C GLY A 11 -22.21 -2.29 7.84
N ASP A 12 -22.77 -3.42 7.42
CA ASP A 12 -22.07 -4.47 6.68
C ASP A 12 -21.55 -3.98 5.32
N ALA A 13 -22.32 -3.16 4.61
CA ALA A 13 -21.88 -2.58 3.33
C ALA A 13 -20.65 -1.66 3.48
N VAL A 14 -20.60 -0.85 4.54
CA VAL A 14 -19.48 0.06 4.81
C VAL A 14 -18.23 -0.73 5.20
N ASN A 15 -18.37 -1.75 6.05
CA ASN A 15 -17.27 -2.64 6.41
C ASN A 15 -16.70 -3.39 5.20
N LEU A 16 -17.56 -3.90 4.32
CA LEU A 16 -17.15 -4.53 3.07
C LEU A 16 -16.36 -3.56 2.18
N LEU A 17 -16.83 -2.31 2.04
CA LEU A 17 -16.14 -1.29 1.27
C LEU A 17 -14.77 -0.95 1.88
N ILE A 18 -14.68 -0.76 3.19
CA ILE A 18 -13.40 -0.49 3.88
C ILE A 18 -12.42 -1.64 3.65
N LYS A 19 -12.88 -2.88 3.73
CA LYS A 19 -12.04 -4.07 3.49
C LYS A 19 -11.52 -4.11 2.05
N LEU A 20 -12.39 -3.91 1.07
CA LEU A 20 -12.01 -3.86 -0.35
C LEU A 20 -11.04 -2.72 -0.64
N PHE A 21 -11.31 -1.52 -0.12
CA PHE A 21 -10.41 -0.36 -0.26
C PHE A 21 -9.07 -0.60 0.43
N GLY A 22 -9.06 -1.24 1.60
CA GLY A 22 -7.84 -1.59 2.32
C GLY A 22 -6.97 -2.56 1.52
N ILE A 23 -7.58 -3.59 0.93
CA ILE A 23 -6.86 -4.55 0.07
C ILE A 23 -6.29 -3.86 -1.15
N VAL A 24 -7.13 -3.16 -1.92
CA VAL A 24 -6.71 -2.47 -3.15
C VAL A 24 -5.66 -1.41 -2.82
N GLY A 25 -5.88 -0.59 -1.80
CA GLY A 25 -4.96 0.44 -1.35
C GLY A 25 -3.62 -0.14 -0.88
N GLY A 26 -3.64 -1.27 -0.16
CA GLY A 26 -2.42 -1.98 0.25
C GLY A 26 -1.59 -2.43 -0.94
N PHE A 27 -2.21 -3.05 -1.95
CA PHE A 27 -1.51 -3.46 -3.17
C PHE A 27 -0.97 -2.24 -3.95
N LEU A 28 -1.77 -1.19 -4.11
CA LEU A 28 -1.34 0.04 -4.77
C LEU A 28 -0.12 0.66 -4.07
N TYR A 29 -0.13 0.69 -2.73
CA TYR A 29 1.00 1.20 -1.96
C TYR A 29 2.24 0.29 -2.08
N PHE A 30 2.06 -1.02 -2.15
CA PHE A 30 3.15 -1.96 -2.42
C PHE A 30 3.81 -1.71 -3.78
N PHE A 31 3.00 -1.58 -4.84
CA PHE A 31 3.50 -1.23 -6.18
C PHE A 31 4.19 0.12 -6.19
N PHE A 32 3.63 1.12 -5.51
CA PHE A 32 4.25 2.44 -5.37
C PHE A 32 5.64 2.33 -4.70
N ALA A 33 5.75 1.65 -3.57
CA ALA A 33 7.04 1.47 -2.87
C ALA A 33 8.08 0.75 -3.75
N TRP A 34 7.63 -0.25 -4.53
CA TRP A 34 8.48 -0.94 -5.49
C TRP A 34 9.00 -0.01 -6.60
N VAL A 35 8.10 0.78 -7.21
CA VAL A 35 8.45 1.75 -8.26
C VAL A 35 9.41 2.82 -7.74
N MET A 36 9.21 3.29 -6.50
CA MET A 36 10.08 4.27 -5.84
C MET A 36 11.54 3.80 -5.76
N ILE A 37 11.80 2.52 -5.49
CA ILE A 37 13.18 1.99 -5.50
C ILE A 37 13.81 2.15 -6.88
N GLY A 38 13.06 1.87 -7.95
CA GLY A 38 13.51 2.08 -9.34
C GLY A 38 13.82 3.56 -9.62
N GLN A 39 12.96 4.46 -9.17
CA GLN A 39 13.14 5.91 -9.32
C GLN A 39 14.37 6.43 -8.56
N ILE A 40 14.60 5.98 -7.33
CA ILE A 40 15.79 6.35 -6.54
C ILE A 40 17.06 5.85 -7.22
N ARG A 41 17.06 4.62 -7.76
CA ARG A 41 18.21 4.11 -8.53
C ARG A 41 18.46 4.92 -9.79
N ALA A 42 17.41 5.36 -10.49
CA ALA A 42 17.56 6.22 -11.66
C ALA A 42 18.12 7.59 -11.28
N LEU A 43 17.64 8.19 -10.19
CA LEU A 43 18.13 9.46 -9.66
C LEU A 43 19.62 9.40 -9.29
N LYS A 44 20.06 8.35 -8.61
CA LYS A 44 21.48 8.16 -8.23
C LYS A 44 22.42 7.98 -9.43
N LYS A 45 21.90 7.63 -10.62
CA LYS A 45 22.70 7.55 -11.85
C LYS A 45 22.88 8.91 -12.52
N THR A 46 21.97 9.84 -12.31
CA THR A 46 21.98 11.15 -12.98
C THR A 46 22.55 12.25 -12.11
N ILE A 47 22.44 12.10 -10.78
CA ILE A 47 22.90 13.08 -9.80
C ILE A 47 23.76 12.37 -8.76
N GLU A 48 24.91 12.97 -8.45
CA GLU A 48 25.76 12.52 -7.35
C GLU A 48 25.10 12.91 -6.02
N VAL A 49 24.41 11.95 -5.42
CA VAL A 49 23.73 12.11 -4.13
C VAL A 49 24.66 11.62 -3.03
N HIS A 50 25.14 12.52 -2.18
CA HIS A 50 25.96 12.21 -0.99
C HIS A 50 25.08 11.76 0.18
N ASP A 51 24.30 10.68 0.00
CA ASP A 51 23.38 10.15 1.02
C ASP A 51 23.87 8.86 1.70
N GLU A 52 25.07 8.39 1.40
CA GLU A 52 25.63 7.11 1.89
C GLU A 52 24.69 5.90 1.69
N GLY A 53 23.75 5.97 0.74
CA GLY A 53 22.76 4.91 0.54
C GLY A 53 21.51 5.02 1.42
N LEU A 54 21.39 6.02 2.29
CA LEU A 54 20.26 6.16 3.23
C LEU A 54 18.90 6.17 2.50
N LEU A 55 18.79 6.90 1.39
CA LEU A 55 17.53 7.03 0.66
C LEU A 55 17.06 5.69 0.08
N ILE A 56 17.99 4.85 -0.39
CA ILE A 56 17.64 3.53 -0.94
C ILE A 56 17.34 2.52 0.17
N THR A 57 18.02 2.63 1.32
CA THR A 57 17.71 1.84 2.51
C THR A 57 16.30 2.11 3.01
N LEU A 58 15.91 3.39 3.12
CA LEU A 58 14.55 3.79 3.50
C LEU A 58 13.50 3.26 2.52
N ALA A 59 13.78 3.26 1.22
CA ALA A 59 12.88 2.72 0.22
C ALA A 59 12.67 1.20 0.36
N TYR A 60 13.71 0.44 0.71
CA TYR A 60 13.55 -0.98 1.01
C TYR A 60 12.76 -1.23 2.30
N VAL A 61 13.00 -0.43 3.35
CA VAL A 61 12.19 -0.50 4.58
C VAL A 61 10.72 -0.21 4.25
N GLN A 62 10.46 0.79 3.42
CA GLN A 62 9.11 1.13 2.97
C GLN A 62 8.46 -0.01 2.17
N LEU A 63 9.22 -0.72 1.32
CA LEU A 63 8.72 -1.91 0.61
C LEU A 63 8.36 -3.06 1.57
N ILE A 64 9.16 -3.26 2.62
CA ILE A 64 8.86 -4.28 3.64
C ILE A 64 7.58 -3.90 4.41
N LEU A 65 7.45 -2.63 4.83
CA LEU A 65 6.26 -2.14 5.51
C LEU A 65 5.01 -2.23 4.64
N SER A 66 5.12 -1.95 3.34
CA SER A 66 3.99 -2.10 2.42
C SER A 66 3.57 -3.56 2.25
N ALA A 67 4.50 -4.52 2.27
CA ALA A 67 4.18 -5.93 2.31
C ALA A 67 3.40 -6.30 3.58
N VAL A 68 3.79 -5.75 4.73
CA VAL A 68 3.04 -5.93 6.00
C VAL A 68 1.63 -5.36 5.90
N ILE A 69 1.45 -4.19 5.26
CA ILE A 69 0.12 -3.60 5.04
C ILE A 69 -0.74 -4.52 4.16
N VAL A 70 -0.19 -5.10 3.09
CA VAL A 70 -0.92 -6.05 2.24
C VAL A 70 -1.35 -7.27 3.03
N LEU A 71 -0.45 -7.86 3.83
CA LEU A 71 -0.79 -9.00 4.69
C LEU A 71 -1.87 -8.63 5.71
N TYR A 72 -1.75 -7.48 6.35
CA TYR A 72 -2.77 -6.98 7.28
C TYR A 72 -4.13 -6.83 6.60
N ALA A 73 -4.15 -6.24 5.40
CA ALA A 73 -5.38 -6.03 4.64
C ALA A 73 -6.03 -7.35 4.15
N LEU A 74 -5.26 -8.40 3.92
CA LEU A 74 -5.77 -9.70 3.47
C LEU A 74 -6.28 -10.58 4.61
N PHE A 75 -5.61 -10.55 5.77
CA PHE A 75 -5.87 -11.51 6.85
C PHE A 75 -6.61 -10.91 8.06
N ILE A 76 -6.50 -9.61 8.30
CA ILE A 76 -7.02 -8.97 9.52
C ILE A 76 -8.21 -8.06 9.21
N LEU A 77 -8.05 -7.14 8.25
CA LEU A 77 -9.13 -6.27 7.79
C LEU A 77 -10.17 -7.11 7.02
#